data_AF-A0A8W8JBN7-F1
#
_entry.id   AF-A0A8W8JBN7-F1
#
_cell.length_a   1.000
_cell.length_b   1.000
_cell.length_c   1.000
_cell.angle_alpha   90.00
_cell.angle_beta   90.00
_cell.angle_gamma   90.00
#
_symmetry.space_group_name_H-M   'P 1'
#
loop_
_entity.id
_entity.type
_entity.pdbx_description
1 polymer ?
#
loop_
_entity_poly.entity_id
_entity_poly.type
_entity_poly.pdbx_seq_one_letter_code
_entity_poly.pdbx_strand_id
1 'polypeptide(L)'
;SSDSTPTGELQGRAQSSLGAISSQGGQVQYSDKKVPNNRPQSVDSSRQVPSPKDFRNVKKSLVSLVTAKLADEKINLSQEPYSTKLGECRIPPPLIQRYSEELKHDVTSVCTVLEQVRVHSLTTQHRPVIQMENLADKCSLGAELKTSSIPDFFISIGLPMYISTVIGQNYKYLEQLYKLTNQEIRDITGAPHKHAKRISHALTWVKKKMTAQIGSDESGLIDRV
;
A
#
# COMPACT_ATOMS: atom_id res chain seq x y z
N SER A 1 28.81 40.21 -38.51
CA SER A 1 28.98 39.01 -39.36
C SER A 1 28.09 37.93 -38.79
N SER A 2 26.83 37.87 -39.24
CA SER A 2 26.32 37.04 -40.36
C SER A 2 26.09 35.59 -39.87
N ASP A 3 24.85 35.20 -39.57
CA ASP A 3 23.87 34.57 -40.49
C ASP A 3 24.17 33.05 -40.59
N SER A 4 23.27 32.07 -40.60
CA SER A 4 21.86 32.00 -40.98
C SER A 4 21.21 30.74 -40.35
N THR A 5 19.89 30.74 -40.26
CA THR A 5 19.00 29.55 -40.13
C THR A 5 19.13 28.63 -41.36
N PRO A 6 18.63 27.38 -41.31
CA PRO A 6 17.41 27.16 -42.11
C PRO A 6 16.36 26.23 -41.51
N THR A 7 15.15 26.56 -41.93
CA THR A 7 13.84 25.93 -41.83
C THR A 7 13.76 24.60 -42.59
N GLY A 8 12.85 23.71 -42.15
CA GLY A 8 12.52 22.47 -42.87
C GLY A 8 11.16 21.93 -42.45
N GLU A 9 10.09 22.53 -43.01
CA GLU A 9 8.73 22.00 -43.01
C GLU A 9 8.67 20.71 -43.86
N LEU A 10 7.96 19.68 -43.38
CA LEU A 10 7.49 18.58 -44.22
C LEU A 10 6.00 18.34 -44.00
N GLN A 11 5.26 18.78 -45.02
CA GLN A 11 3.86 18.59 -45.31
C GLN A 11 3.55 17.10 -45.58
N GLY A 12 2.70 16.48 -44.75
CA GLY A 12 2.20 15.11 -44.92
C GLY A 12 0.69 15.08 -45.13
N ARG A 13 0.31 15.07 -46.40
CA ARG A 13 -1.05 15.11 -46.97
C ARG A 13 -1.87 13.84 -46.62
N ALA A 14 -2.95 13.96 -45.85
CA ALA A 14 -3.97 12.92 -45.72
C ALA A 14 -5.20 13.33 -46.55
N GLN A 15 -5.49 12.54 -47.59
CA GLN A 15 -6.62 12.74 -48.49
C GLN A 15 -7.91 12.22 -47.87
N SER A 16 -8.95 13.02 -48.07
CA SER A 16 -10.36 12.76 -47.85
C SER A 16 -10.87 11.61 -48.74
N SER A 17 -11.69 10.71 -48.19
CA SER A 17 -12.66 9.94 -48.98
C SER A 17 -14.03 9.98 -48.31
N LEU A 18 -14.84 10.93 -48.76
CA LEU A 18 -16.28 10.97 -48.60
C LEU A 18 -16.89 9.92 -49.54
N GLY A 19 -17.50 8.88 -48.96
CA GLY A 19 -18.37 7.95 -49.67
C GLY A 19 -19.82 8.20 -49.27
N ALA A 20 -20.56 8.92 -50.10
CA ALA A 20 -22.01 8.77 -50.27
C ALA A 20 -22.18 7.94 -51.56
N ILE A 21 -23.24 7.22 -51.92
CA ILE A 21 -24.68 7.18 -51.64
C ILE A 21 -25.12 5.80 -52.20
N SER A 22 -26.12 5.11 -51.63
CA SER A 22 -27.26 4.57 -52.41
C SER A 22 -28.22 3.75 -51.56
N SER A 23 -29.45 4.25 -51.55
CA SER A 23 -30.69 3.63 -51.14
C SER A 23 -31.05 2.43 -52.03
N GLN A 24 -31.41 1.29 -51.44
CA GLN A 24 -32.43 0.41 -51.99
C GLN A 24 -33.26 -0.18 -50.86
N GLY A 25 -34.56 0.05 -50.94
CA GLY A 25 -35.56 -0.48 -50.03
C GLY A 25 -35.76 -1.97 -50.22
N GLY A 26 -35.92 -2.67 -49.10
CA GLY A 26 -36.43 -4.03 -49.04
C GLY A 26 -37.46 -4.09 -47.93
N GLN A 27 -38.73 -4.20 -48.31
CA GLN A 27 -39.85 -4.44 -47.40
C GLN A 27 -39.63 -5.77 -46.68
N VAL A 28 -39.49 -5.74 -45.35
CA VAL A 28 -39.61 -6.94 -44.53
C VAL A 28 -41.04 -7.03 -44.05
N GLN A 29 -41.77 -8.00 -44.60
CA GLN A 29 -43.16 -8.30 -44.25
C GLN A 29 -43.24 -8.81 -42.81
N TYR A 30 -44.03 -8.13 -41.99
CA TYR A 30 -44.45 -8.65 -40.68
C TYR A 30 -45.54 -9.70 -40.91
N SER A 31 -45.18 -10.97 -40.79
CA SER A 31 -46.16 -12.06 -40.74
C SER A 31 -46.64 -12.26 -39.30
N ASP A 32 -47.89 -11.87 -39.10
CA ASP A 32 -48.71 -12.11 -37.92
C ASP A 32 -48.88 -13.63 -37.68
N LYS A 33 -48.31 -14.16 -36.59
CA LYS A 33 -48.53 -15.55 -36.15
C LYS A 33 -48.74 -15.63 -34.65
N LYS A 34 -50.02 -15.47 -34.29
CA LYS A 34 -50.80 -16.22 -33.29
C LYS A 34 -49.99 -16.90 -32.16
N VAL A 35 -50.04 -16.28 -30.98
CA VAL A 35 -49.62 -16.82 -29.68
C VAL A 35 -50.38 -18.12 -29.34
N PRO A 36 -49.70 -19.22 -28.97
CA PRO A 36 -50.30 -20.30 -28.19
C PRO A 36 -49.95 -20.12 -26.70
N ASN A 37 -50.98 -19.94 -25.89
CA ASN A 37 -50.94 -19.85 -24.44
C ASN A 37 -50.68 -21.24 -23.83
N ASN A 38 -49.43 -21.58 -23.54
CA ASN A 38 -49.07 -22.78 -22.78
C ASN A 38 -48.46 -22.39 -21.43
N ARG A 39 -49.31 -22.47 -20.39
CA ARG A 39 -48.99 -22.38 -18.97
C ARG A 39 -48.14 -23.60 -18.56
N PRO A 40 -46.90 -23.45 -18.05
CA PRO A 40 -46.21 -24.55 -17.41
C PRO A 40 -46.77 -24.78 -16.02
N GLN A 41 -47.18 -26.02 -15.76
CA GLN A 41 -47.61 -26.53 -14.46
C GLN A 41 -46.44 -26.51 -13.45
N SER A 42 -46.83 -26.36 -12.19
CA SER A 42 -46.06 -26.49 -10.95
C SER A 42 -44.84 -27.44 -11.03
N VAL A 43 -43.64 -26.87 -10.88
CA VAL A 43 -42.42 -27.62 -10.61
C VAL A 43 -42.18 -27.71 -9.10
N ASP A 44 -42.33 -28.94 -8.62
CA ASP A 44 -41.66 -29.60 -7.50
C ASP A 44 -40.99 -28.72 -6.42
N SER A 45 -41.62 -28.69 -5.25
CA SER A 45 -41.11 -28.12 -4.00
C SER A 45 -40.07 -29.05 -3.37
N SER A 46 -38.88 -29.12 -3.97
CA SER A 46 -37.74 -29.90 -3.43
C SER A 46 -36.40 -29.18 -3.60
N ARG A 47 -36.38 -27.85 -3.69
CA ARG A 47 -35.12 -27.07 -3.68
C ARG A 47 -34.93 -26.46 -2.30
N GLN A 48 -34.09 -27.09 -1.47
CA GLN A 48 -33.59 -26.48 -0.24
C GLN A 48 -32.96 -25.13 -0.58
N VAL A 49 -33.64 -24.06 -0.21
CA VAL A 49 -33.08 -22.71 -0.17
C VAL A 49 -32.01 -22.72 0.91
N PRO A 50 -30.75 -22.36 0.62
CA PRO A 50 -29.74 -22.24 1.67
C PRO A 50 -30.25 -21.24 2.71
N SER A 51 -30.24 -21.67 3.97
CA SER A 51 -30.63 -20.83 5.10
C SER A 51 -29.74 -19.58 5.13
N PRO A 52 -30.25 -18.37 5.46
CA PRO A 52 -29.45 -17.15 5.62
C PRO A 52 -28.32 -17.23 6.67
N LYS A 53 -28.14 -18.39 7.33
CA LYS A 53 -27.13 -18.64 8.36
C LYS A 53 -25.79 -19.13 7.81
N ASP A 54 -25.69 -19.46 6.52
CA ASP A 54 -24.47 -19.99 5.88
C ASP A 54 -23.49 -18.91 5.37
N PHE A 55 -23.84 -17.62 5.50
CA PHE A 55 -22.94 -16.51 5.13
C PHE A 55 -21.79 -16.25 6.11
N ARG A 56 -21.66 -17.04 7.18
CA ARG A 56 -20.77 -16.72 8.30
C ARG A 56 -19.34 -17.25 8.24
N ASN A 57 -18.84 -17.76 7.11
CA ASN A 57 -17.39 -18.00 6.98
C ASN A 57 -16.90 -18.20 5.54
N VAL A 58 -17.13 -17.22 4.65
CA VAL A 58 -16.25 -17.10 3.47
C VAL A 58 -14.88 -16.68 4.00
N LYS A 59 -13.97 -17.64 4.16
CA LYS A 59 -12.57 -17.36 4.56
C LYS A 59 -12.01 -16.35 3.55
N LYS A 60 -11.80 -15.11 3.97
CA LYS A 60 -11.18 -14.07 3.15
C LYS A 60 -9.79 -14.58 2.76
N SER A 61 -9.43 -14.49 1.48
CA SER A 61 -8.09 -14.86 1.03
C SER A 61 -7.04 -13.94 1.69
N LEU A 62 -5.81 -14.42 1.84
CA LEU A 62 -4.73 -13.61 2.40
C LEU A 62 -4.50 -12.33 1.59
N VAL A 63 -4.63 -12.40 0.26
CA VAL A 63 -4.61 -11.24 -0.63
C VAL A 63 -5.67 -10.22 -0.21
N SER A 64 -6.92 -10.62 -0.04
CA SER A 64 -8.00 -9.71 0.39
C SER A 64 -7.76 -9.12 1.78
N LEU A 65 -7.19 -9.89 2.71
CA LEU A 65 -6.86 -9.40 4.05
C LEU A 65 -5.74 -8.34 4.01
N VAL A 66 -4.65 -8.61 3.27
CA VAL A 66 -3.53 -7.68 3.11
C VAL A 66 -3.99 -6.41 2.41
N THR A 67 -4.72 -6.51 1.29
CA THR A 67 -5.25 -5.34 0.57
C THR A 67 -6.16 -4.49 1.44
N ALA A 68 -7.08 -5.10 2.19
CA ALA A 68 -7.96 -4.38 3.11
C ALA A 68 -7.16 -3.64 4.19
N LYS A 69 -6.12 -4.27 4.74
CA LYS A 69 -5.27 -3.69 5.77
C LYS A 69 -4.43 -2.52 5.23
N LEU A 70 -3.83 -2.66 4.04
CA LEU A 70 -3.14 -1.56 3.36
C LEU A 70 -4.08 -0.36 3.12
N ALA A 71 -5.33 -0.63 2.70
CA ALA A 71 -6.32 0.43 2.47
C ALA A 71 -6.80 1.12 3.76
N ASP A 72 -6.93 0.38 4.86
CA ASP A 72 -7.26 0.92 6.19
C ASP A 72 -6.14 1.85 6.67
N GLU A 73 -4.89 1.39 6.56
CA GLU A 73 -3.69 2.11 6.98
C GLU A 73 -3.21 3.16 5.96
N LYS A 74 -3.94 3.36 4.86
CA LYS A 74 -3.62 4.31 3.78
C LYS A 74 -2.23 4.11 3.18
N ILE A 75 -1.79 2.86 3.09
CA ILE A 75 -0.49 2.49 2.52
C ILE A 75 -0.62 2.26 1.01
N ASN A 76 0.17 2.98 0.23
CA ASN A 76 0.39 2.71 -1.19
C ASN A 76 1.79 2.12 -1.40
N LEU A 77 1.87 0.82 -1.70
CA LEU A 77 3.13 0.11 -1.90
C LEU A 77 3.92 0.57 -3.14
N SER A 78 3.32 1.34 -4.07
CA SER A 78 4.06 1.91 -5.20
C SER A 78 4.90 3.13 -4.81
N GLN A 79 4.69 3.71 -3.63
CA GLN A 79 5.36 4.93 -3.20
C GLN A 79 6.52 4.64 -2.24
N GLU A 80 7.37 5.64 -2.02
CA GLU A 80 8.32 5.64 -0.91
C GLU A 80 7.56 5.55 0.43
N PRO A 81 8.07 4.81 1.43
CA PRO A 81 9.36 4.11 1.45
C PRO A 81 9.34 2.67 0.90
N TYR A 82 8.22 2.21 0.33
CA TYR A 82 8.01 0.81 -0.04
C TYR A 82 8.54 0.42 -1.41
N SER A 83 8.59 1.37 -2.34
CA SER A 83 9.17 1.21 -3.67
C SER A 83 9.99 2.43 -4.04
N THR A 84 11.17 2.23 -4.66
CA THR A 84 11.93 3.34 -5.24
C THR A 84 11.28 3.85 -6.50
N LYS A 85 11.72 5.03 -6.96
CA LYS A 85 11.36 5.56 -8.29
C LYS A 85 11.68 4.57 -9.41
N LEU A 86 12.77 3.81 -9.29
CA LEU A 86 13.23 2.79 -10.22
C LEU A 86 12.45 1.46 -10.13
N GLY A 87 11.53 1.33 -9.18
CA GLY A 87 10.67 0.14 -9.05
C GLY A 87 11.20 -0.94 -8.10
N GLU A 88 12.31 -0.68 -7.40
CA GLU A 88 12.91 -1.63 -6.46
C GLU A 88 12.02 -1.81 -5.23
N CYS A 89 11.84 -3.07 -4.82
CA CYS A 89 11.15 -3.40 -3.59
C CYS A 89 11.96 -2.89 -2.38
N ARG A 90 11.30 -2.12 -1.51
CA ARG A 90 11.84 -1.62 -0.23
C ARG A 90 10.83 -1.77 0.90
N ILE A 91 9.93 -2.76 0.81
CA ILE A 91 8.96 -3.03 1.86
C ILE A 91 9.71 -3.29 3.17
N PRO A 92 9.49 -2.48 4.23
CA PRO A 92 10.23 -2.65 5.48
C PRO A 92 9.95 -4.01 6.13
N PRO A 93 10.97 -4.81 6.49
CA PRO A 93 10.76 -6.08 7.20
C PRO A 93 9.88 -5.98 8.46
N PRO A 94 9.98 -4.92 9.30
CA PRO A 94 9.09 -4.74 10.45
C PRO A 94 7.60 -4.58 10.08
N LEU A 95 7.28 -4.05 8.89
CA LEU A 95 5.91 -3.99 8.40
C LEU A 95 5.39 -5.40 8.07
N ILE A 96 6.23 -6.22 7.43
CA ILE A 96 5.91 -7.61 7.07
C ILE A 96 5.67 -8.43 8.35
N GLN A 97 6.58 -8.34 9.32
CA GLN A 97 6.44 -9.00 10.63
C GLN A 97 5.14 -8.59 11.33
N ARG A 98 4.84 -7.29 11.37
CA ARG A 98 3.60 -6.78 11.96
C ARG A 98 2.36 -7.33 11.27
N TYR A 99 2.34 -7.38 9.94
CA TYR A 99 1.22 -7.94 9.19
C TYR A 99 1.08 -9.45 9.43
N SER A 100 2.19 -10.18 9.49
CA SER A 100 2.25 -11.60 9.88
C SER A 100 1.59 -11.84 11.24
N GLU A 101 1.99 -11.09 12.26
CA GLU A 101 1.40 -11.15 13.61
C GLU A 101 -0.10 -10.82 13.62
N GLU A 102 -0.49 -9.71 13.00
CA GLU A 102 -1.84 -9.18 13.10
C GLU A 102 -2.85 -9.97 12.25
N LEU A 103 -2.40 -10.54 11.12
CA LEU A 103 -3.22 -11.39 10.26
C LEU A 103 -3.15 -12.87 10.65
N LYS A 104 -2.22 -13.26 11.53
CA LYS A 104 -1.98 -14.65 11.95
C LYS A 104 -1.61 -15.58 10.79
N HIS A 105 -0.75 -15.07 9.90
CA HIS A 105 -0.17 -15.81 8.78
C HIS A 105 1.35 -15.79 8.91
N ASP A 106 2.04 -16.77 8.31
CA ASP A 106 3.50 -16.80 8.34
C ASP A 106 4.11 -15.65 7.52
N VAL A 107 5.33 -15.28 7.90
CA VAL A 107 6.09 -14.17 7.28
C VAL A 107 6.27 -14.38 5.79
N THR A 108 6.54 -15.60 5.34
CA THR A 108 6.77 -15.92 3.93
C THR A 108 5.52 -15.66 3.11
N SER A 109 4.36 -16.18 3.53
CA SER A 109 3.08 -15.94 2.87
C SER A 109 2.71 -14.46 2.80
N VAL A 110 2.90 -13.72 3.90
CA VAL A 110 2.63 -12.27 3.93
C VAL A 110 3.58 -11.50 3.02
N CYS A 111 4.86 -11.87 3.01
CA CYS A 111 5.88 -11.31 2.13
C CYS A 111 5.51 -11.49 0.65
N THR A 112 5.18 -12.72 0.24
CA THR A 112 4.75 -13.03 -1.14
C THR A 112 3.53 -12.20 -1.54
N VAL A 113 2.52 -12.09 -0.67
CA VAL A 113 1.29 -11.35 -0.98
C VAL A 113 1.55 -9.84 -1.04
N LEU A 114 2.35 -9.28 -0.13
CA LEU A 114 2.72 -7.87 -0.19
C LEU A 114 3.49 -7.53 -1.47
N GLU A 115 4.43 -8.39 -1.87
CA GLU A 115 5.16 -8.23 -3.12
C GLU A 115 4.22 -8.36 -4.33
N GLN A 116 3.30 -9.32 -4.34
CA GLN A 116 2.30 -9.46 -5.40
C GLN A 116 1.43 -8.19 -5.54
N VAL A 117 0.95 -7.62 -4.44
CA VAL A 117 0.17 -6.37 -4.46
C VAL A 117 1.02 -5.20 -4.96
N ARG A 118 2.29 -5.14 -4.56
CA ARG A 118 3.25 -4.10 -5.01
C ARG A 118 3.49 -4.18 -6.51
N VAL A 119 3.81 -5.36 -7.04
CA VAL A 119 4.00 -5.61 -8.48
C VAL A 119 2.76 -5.18 -9.24
N HIS A 120 1.58 -5.62 -8.82
CA HIS A 120 0.33 -5.26 -9.47
C HIS A 120 0.09 -3.73 -9.51
N SER A 121 0.34 -3.04 -8.39
CA SER A 121 0.19 -1.57 -8.30
C SER A 121 1.16 -0.83 -9.23
N LEU A 122 2.42 -1.25 -9.29
CA LEU A 122 3.43 -0.67 -10.18
C LEU A 122 3.12 -0.92 -11.67
N THR A 123 2.75 -2.15 -12.02
CA THR A 123 2.38 -2.50 -13.40
C THR A 123 1.16 -1.72 -13.87
N THR A 124 0.15 -1.54 -13.02
CA THR A 124 -1.05 -0.72 -13.34
C THR A 124 -0.69 0.75 -13.58
N GLN A 125 0.35 1.24 -12.92
CA GLN A 125 0.88 2.61 -13.10
C GLN A 125 1.91 2.70 -14.25
N HIS A 126 2.12 1.62 -15.02
CA HIS A 126 3.15 1.54 -16.07
C HIS A 126 4.57 1.86 -15.56
N ARG A 127 4.85 1.50 -14.31
CA ARG A 127 6.16 1.70 -13.67
C ARG A 127 6.99 0.40 -13.70
N PRO A 128 8.33 0.52 -13.75
CA PRO A 128 9.21 -0.65 -13.66
C PRO A 128 9.00 -1.40 -12.34
N VAL A 129 9.27 -2.71 -12.38
CA VAL A 129 9.21 -3.59 -11.22
C VAL A 129 10.56 -4.28 -11.08
N ILE A 130 11.25 -4.00 -9.98
CA ILE A 130 12.45 -4.72 -9.56
C ILE A 130 12.10 -5.42 -8.26
N GLN A 131 12.03 -6.74 -8.30
CA GLN A 131 11.71 -7.56 -7.13
C GLN A 131 12.94 -7.70 -6.24
N MET A 132 12.72 -7.90 -4.94
CA MET A 132 13.80 -8.25 -4.02
C MET A 132 13.87 -9.75 -3.86
N GLU A 133 15.00 -10.34 -4.23
CA GLU A 133 15.30 -11.74 -3.90
C GLU A 133 15.37 -11.91 -2.37
N ASN A 134 14.83 -13.03 -1.88
CA ASN A 134 14.92 -13.43 -0.48
C ASN A 134 14.41 -12.37 0.52
N LEU A 135 13.35 -11.63 0.17
CA LEU A 135 12.73 -10.63 1.05
C LEU A 135 12.28 -11.25 2.40
N ALA A 136 11.85 -12.52 2.39
CA ALA A 136 11.49 -13.25 3.62
C ALA A 136 12.69 -13.47 4.55
N ASP A 137 13.88 -13.75 4.02
CA ASP A 137 15.09 -13.97 4.82
C ASP A 137 15.48 -12.70 5.58
N LYS A 138 15.31 -11.53 4.95
CA LYS A 138 15.52 -10.23 5.60
C LYS A 138 14.55 -9.95 6.75
N CYS A 139 13.43 -10.65 6.81
CA CYS A 139 12.48 -10.55 7.91
C CYS A 139 12.85 -11.43 9.11
N SER A 140 13.78 -12.37 8.96
CA SER A 140 14.27 -13.20 10.06
C SER A 140 15.38 -12.53 10.88
N LEU A 141 16.04 -11.54 10.27
CA LEU A 141 17.03 -10.70 10.94
C LEU A 141 16.34 -9.82 11.98
N GLY A 142 16.87 -9.79 13.21
CA GLY A 142 16.39 -8.90 14.26
C GLY A 142 16.40 -7.45 13.74
N ALA A 143 15.23 -6.81 13.69
CA ALA A 143 15.13 -5.45 13.21
C ALA A 143 15.78 -4.49 14.21
N GLU A 144 16.86 -3.84 13.80
CA GLU A 144 17.47 -2.79 14.60
C GLU A 144 16.55 -1.57 14.64
N LEU A 145 16.28 -1.05 15.85
CA LEU A 145 15.57 0.20 16.00
C LEU A 145 16.48 1.36 15.59
N LYS A 146 16.06 2.10 14.57
CA LYS A 146 16.83 3.23 14.03
C LYS A 146 16.42 4.53 14.71
N THR A 147 17.42 5.35 15.05
CA THR A 147 17.21 6.62 15.78
C THR A 147 17.82 7.83 15.08
N SER A 148 18.30 7.67 13.83
CA SER A 148 18.94 8.72 13.04
C SER A 148 17.98 9.83 12.59
N SER A 149 16.72 9.49 12.33
CA SER A 149 15.71 10.43 11.84
C SER A 149 14.30 9.95 12.17
N ILE A 150 13.31 10.85 12.07
CA ILE A 150 11.88 10.49 12.22
C ILE A 150 11.48 9.42 11.16
N PRO A 151 11.80 9.58 9.86
CA PRO A 151 11.52 8.53 8.88
C PRO A 151 12.14 7.17 9.23
N ASP A 152 13.43 7.14 9.57
CA ASP A 152 14.13 5.90 9.89
C ASP A 152 13.51 5.20 11.09
N PHE A 153 13.14 5.96 12.12
CA PHE A 153 12.46 5.46 13.31
C PHE A 153 11.13 4.79 12.94
N PHE A 154 10.23 5.48 12.22
CA PHE A 154 8.92 4.93 11.85
C PHE A 154 9.03 3.71 10.91
N ILE A 155 10.00 3.70 10.00
CA ILE A 155 10.32 2.54 9.16
C ILE A 155 10.76 1.35 10.03
N SER A 156 11.66 1.59 10.99
CA SER A 156 12.21 0.53 11.85
C SER A 156 11.20 -0.12 12.80
N ILE A 157 10.08 0.55 13.09
CA ILE A 157 8.98 -0.02 13.90
C ILE A 157 7.80 -0.54 13.05
N GLY A 158 7.93 -0.52 11.72
CA GLY A 158 6.90 -1.03 10.81
C GLY A 158 5.66 -0.13 10.70
N LEU A 159 5.80 1.16 10.99
CA LEU A 159 4.75 2.17 10.89
C LEU A 159 5.11 3.39 10.01
N PRO A 160 5.67 3.19 8.79
CA PRO A 160 6.05 4.29 7.92
C PRO A 160 4.90 5.21 7.47
N MET A 161 3.65 4.77 7.57
CA MET A 161 2.49 5.57 7.15
C MET A 161 2.28 6.86 7.97
N TYR A 162 2.86 6.96 9.18
CA TYR A 162 2.73 8.17 10.01
C TYR A 162 3.81 9.23 9.75
N ILE A 163 4.81 8.94 8.91
CA ILE A 163 5.95 9.84 8.67
C ILE A 163 5.45 11.20 8.19
N SER A 164 4.60 11.22 7.16
CA SER A 164 4.08 12.46 6.58
C SER A 164 3.23 13.25 7.57
N THR A 165 2.40 12.56 8.37
CA THR A 165 1.55 13.21 9.38
C THR A 165 2.41 13.89 10.45
N VAL A 166 3.42 13.19 10.98
CA VAL A 166 4.29 13.73 12.04
C VAL A 166 5.15 14.88 11.53
N ILE A 167 5.75 14.75 10.34
CA ILE A 167 6.53 15.84 9.72
C ILE A 167 5.62 17.04 9.41
N GLY A 168 4.39 16.79 8.96
CA GLY A 168 3.38 17.83 8.71
C GLY A 168 2.99 18.63 9.95
N GLN A 169 3.12 18.04 11.15
CA GLN A 169 2.96 18.71 12.45
C GLN A 169 4.23 19.47 12.91
N ASN A 170 5.20 19.68 12.01
CA ASN A 170 6.45 20.43 12.25
C ASN A 170 7.40 19.79 13.29
N TYR A 171 7.30 18.48 13.51
CA TYR A 171 8.34 17.71 14.20
C TYR A 171 9.49 17.43 13.24
N LYS A 172 10.70 17.86 13.62
CA LYS A 172 11.92 17.75 12.79
C LYS A 172 12.91 16.73 13.35
N TYR A 173 12.89 16.52 14.66
CA TYR A 173 13.87 15.72 15.38
C TYR A 173 13.18 14.66 16.23
N LEU A 174 13.77 13.46 16.32
CA LEU A 174 13.22 12.35 17.07
C LEU A 174 13.12 12.67 18.57
N GLU A 175 13.98 13.57 19.05
CA GLU A 175 14.07 14.08 20.41
C GLU A 175 12.82 14.80 20.88
N GLN A 176 12.08 15.37 19.94
CA GLN A 176 10.81 16.02 20.23
C GLN A 176 9.71 14.99 20.52
N LEU A 177 9.80 13.79 19.92
CA LEU A 177 8.76 12.77 20.02
C LEU A 177 8.80 12.00 21.35
N TYR A 178 9.99 11.67 21.88
CA TYR A 178 10.07 10.91 23.14
C TYR A 178 9.70 11.73 24.39
N LYS A 179 9.43 13.03 24.24
CA LYS A 179 8.90 13.92 25.28
C LYS A 179 7.38 13.86 25.38
N LEU A 180 6.72 13.29 24.37
CA LEU A 180 5.27 13.23 24.27
C LEU A 180 4.70 12.06 25.08
N THR A 181 3.52 12.27 25.62
CA THR A 181 2.67 11.26 26.24
C THR A 181 2.03 10.35 25.18
N ASN A 182 1.51 9.20 25.61
CA ASN A 182 0.75 8.30 24.72
C ASN A 182 -0.45 9.01 24.07
N GLN A 183 -1.09 9.95 24.75
CA GLN A 183 -2.25 10.66 24.23
C GLN A 183 -1.82 11.68 23.16
N GLU A 184 -0.79 12.47 23.43
CA GLU A 184 -0.24 13.40 22.43
C GLU A 184 0.25 12.66 21.18
N ILE A 185 0.88 11.48 21.33
CA ILE A 185 1.25 10.64 20.18
C ILE A 185 0.02 10.27 19.34
N ARG A 186 -1.10 9.89 19.97
CA ARG A 186 -2.35 9.61 19.24
C ARG A 186 -2.88 10.85 18.54
N ASP A 187 -2.83 12.00 19.21
CA ASP A 187 -3.37 13.26 18.70
C ASP A 187 -2.58 13.73 17.47
N ILE A 188 -1.25 13.66 17.49
CA ILE A 188 -0.41 14.10 16.36
C ILE A 188 -0.37 13.09 15.20
N THR A 189 -0.58 11.80 15.46
CA THR A 189 -0.50 10.75 14.43
C THR A 189 -1.86 10.35 13.86
N GLY A 190 -2.96 10.59 14.59
CA GLY A 190 -4.26 10.00 14.32
C GLY A 190 -4.28 8.46 14.47
N ALA A 191 -3.25 7.86 15.07
CA ALA A 191 -3.08 6.41 15.09
C ALA A 191 -4.12 5.69 15.97
N PRO A 192 -4.61 4.51 15.54
CA PRO A 192 -5.38 3.64 16.42
C PRO A 192 -4.55 3.19 17.61
N HIS A 193 -5.22 2.79 18.68
CA HIS A 193 -4.61 2.51 19.99
C HIS A 193 -3.40 1.56 19.92
N LYS A 194 -3.49 0.48 19.13
CA LYS A 194 -2.39 -0.49 18.96
C LYS A 194 -1.14 0.13 18.34
N HIS A 195 -1.30 0.98 17.32
CA HIS A 195 -0.19 1.67 16.65
C HIS A 195 0.44 2.72 17.56
N ALA A 196 -0.38 3.52 18.24
CA ALA A 196 0.13 4.49 19.21
C ALA A 196 0.92 3.84 20.35
N LYS A 197 0.42 2.72 20.90
CA LYS A 197 1.14 1.96 21.93
C LYS A 197 2.49 1.44 21.43
N ARG A 198 2.54 0.94 20.18
CA ARG A 198 3.78 0.49 19.53
C ARG A 198 4.78 1.66 19.38
N ILE A 199 4.32 2.83 18.94
CA ILE A 199 5.14 4.05 18.82
C ILE A 199 5.69 4.47 20.18
N SER A 200 4.83 4.62 21.20
CA SER A 200 5.23 5.07 22.53
C SER A 200 6.17 4.09 23.23
N HIS A 201 5.98 2.79 23.03
CA HIS A 201 6.90 1.78 23.57
C HIS A 201 8.29 1.90 22.94
N ALA A 202 8.37 2.03 21.62
CA ALA A 202 9.64 2.24 20.93
C ALA A 202 10.32 3.55 21.35
N LEU A 203 9.59 4.66 21.45
CA LEU A 203 10.13 5.94 21.93
C LEU A 203 10.63 5.86 23.38
N THR A 204 9.97 5.08 24.24
CA THR A 204 10.44 4.85 25.61
C THR A 204 11.80 4.15 25.63
N TRP A 205 12.01 3.18 24.73
CA TRP A 205 13.30 2.53 24.58
C TRP A 205 14.38 3.50 24.08
N VAL A 206 14.06 4.34 23.09
CA VAL A 206 14.97 5.38 22.58
C VAL A 206 15.37 6.33 23.71
N LYS A 207 14.41 6.81 24.50
CA LYS A 207 14.67 7.68 25.65
C LYS A 207 15.66 7.05 26.62
N LYS A 208 15.46 5.79 27.00
CA LYS A 208 16.35 5.05 27.90
C LYS A 208 17.77 4.92 27.32
N LYS A 209 17.88 4.59 26.04
CA LYS A 209 19.17 4.46 25.34
C LYS A 209 19.93 5.79 25.32
N MET A 210 19.25 6.90 25.01
CA MET A 210 19.86 8.24 24.97
C MET A 210 20.30 8.72 26.35
N THR A 211 19.48 8.51 27.40
CA THR A 211 19.87 8.89 28.77
C THR A 211 21.05 8.09 29.30
N ALA A 212 21.19 6.82 28.88
CA ALA A 212 22.31 5.98 29.28
C ALA A 212 23.64 6.42 28.63
N GLN A 213 23.61 6.91 27.39
CA GLN A 213 24.79 7.42 26.69
C GLN A 213 25.28 8.75 27.27
N ILE A 214 24.36 9.63 27.68
CA ILE A 214 24.73 10.91 28.33
C ILE A 214 25.37 10.66 29.70
N GLY A 215 24.92 9.63 30.44
CA GLY A 215 25.48 9.28 31.74
C GLY A 215 26.88 8.64 31.68
N SER A 216 27.28 8.03 30.55
CA SER A 216 28.62 7.47 30.38
C SER A 216 29.68 8.52 30.02
N ASP A 217 29.27 9.62 29.39
CA ASP A 217 30.19 10.66 28.91
C ASP A 217 30.66 11.61 30.04
N GLU A 218 29.89 11.79 31.12
CA GLU A 218 30.30 12.62 32.27
C GLU A 218 31.27 11.91 33.24
N SER A 219 31.21 10.58 33.33
CA SER A 219 32.12 9.81 34.19
C SER A 219 33.57 9.75 33.68
N GLY A 220 33.84 10.21 32.44
CA GLY A 220 35.17 10.22 31.84
C GLY A 220 35.99 11.49 32.08
N LEU A 221 35.43 12.52 32.73
CA LEU A 221 36.06 13.85 32.83
C LEU A 221 36.63 14.18 34.23
N ILE A 222 36.42 13.34 35.24
CA ILE A 222 36.78 13.65 36.63
C ILE A 222 38.09 13.05 37.15
N ASP A 223 38.92 12.42 36.31
CA ASP A 223 40.15 11.72 36.78
C ASP A 223 41.46 12.26 36.18
N ARG A 224 41.51 13.56 35.85
CA ARG A 224 42.74 14.24 35.41
C ARG A 224 42.88 15.63 36.02
N VAL A 225 43.21 15.68 37.31
CA VAL A 225 43.88 16.83 37.96
C VAL A 225 44.97 16.31 38.88
#